data_AF-A0A2E5RKN8-F1
#
_entry.id   AF-A0A2E5RKN8-F1
#
_cell.length_a   1.000
_cell.length_b   1.000
_cell.length_c   1.000
_cell.angle_alpha   90.00
_cell.angle_beta   90.00
_cell.angle_gamma   90.00
#
_symmetry.space_group_name_H-M   'P 1'
#
loop_
_entity.id
_entity.type
_entity.pdbx_description
1 polymer ?
#
loop_
_entity_poly.entity_id
_entity_poly.type
_entity_poly.pdbx_seq_one_letter_code
_entity_poly.pdbx_strand_id
1 'polypeptide(L)'
;MEVSKEKLINSISVLISENVWSSDPNNTEKVKKAKNAFEKRIIGFRAEIEFPALLEKRKHLNRTIFNGGTFLPTDKEGEAFDKSSIHYIVDSKPHTNYEEVFSTISKSEVKKHFYFKILNSGQIIDSINGSVYIPNLETFSWNIERKKFEQVPISEFLKNFTKKKNFNKPSQELNNTVVSNDVLKDFSKDELLNLLSNRVILDYYIGYNYVRGIPVDIDLIVKKNGKFSFLEIKEKDLSKRKPNGFGMDTRRLESMTSFANPLHIPYFYIVREIDNQKDRNFINWHYIDVNYFADLVTEYKTINGGTGMAVLGKNHPTKVCPKEKFTTIDFNISS
;
A
#
# COMPACT_ATOMS: atom_id res chain seq x y z
N MET A 1 -22.18 17.18 -3.25
CA MET A 1 -22.84 16.34 -2.23
C MET A 1 -21.75 15.78 -1.34
N GLU A 2 -21.86 15.95 -0.04
CA GLU A 2 -20.87 15.46 0.90
C GLU A 2 -21.06 13.95 1.10
N VAL A 3 -20.04 13.14 0.80
CA VAL A 3 -20.11 11.67 0.95
C VAL A 3 -20.06 11.25 2.42
N SER A 4 -20.91 10.31 2.84
CA SER A 4 -20.93 9.81 4.21
C SER A 4 -19.77 8.83 4.48
N LYS A 5 -19.37 8.69 5.74
CA LYS A 5 -18.34 7.73 6.18
C LYS A 5 -18.71 6.28 5.84
N GLU A 6 -19.95 5.90 6.09
CA GLU A 6 -20.50 4.58 5.75
C GLU A 6 -20.37 4.30 4.24
N LYS A 7 -20.67 5.31 3.40
CA LYS A 7 -20.54 5.17 1.96
C LYS A 7 -19.09 4.96 1.52
N LEU A 8 -18.11 5.61 2.18
CA LEU A 8 -16.69 5.38 1.91
C LEU A 8 -16.27 3.95 2.28
N ILE A 9 -16.64 3.46 3.48
CA ILE A 9 -16.33 2.10 3.94
C ILE A 9 -16.94 1.06 3.00
N ASN A 10 -18.20 1.25 2.60
CA ASN A 10 -18.86 0.38 1.63
C ASN A 10 -18.10 0.37 0.29
N SER A 11 -17.74 1.55 -0.22
CA SER A 11 -17.01 1.68 -1.49
C SER A 11 -15.64 0.98 -1.48
N ILE A 12 -14.89 1.11 -0.38
CA ILE A 12 -13.62 0.38 -0.17
C ILE A 12 -13.86 -1.13 -0.19
N SER A 13 -14.90 -1.59 0.50
CA SER A 13 -15.27 -3.01 0.57
C SER A 13 -15.63 -3.58 -0.79
N VAL A 14 -16.42 -2.85 -1.58
CA VAL A 14 -16.82 -3.27 -2.93
C VAL A 14 -15.59 -3.38 -3.85
N LEU A 15 -14.71 -2.37 -3.88
CA LEU A 15 -13.52 -2.40 -4.74
C LEU A 15 -12.58 -3.57 -4.41
N ILE A 16 -12.41 -3.90 -3.13
CA ILE A 16 -11.52 -5.00 -2.72
C ILE A 16 -12.17 -6.35 -3.03
N SER A 17 -13.47 -6.52 -2.75
CA SER A 17 -14.18 -7.78 -3.00
C SER A 17 -14.15 -8.15 -4.49
N GLU A 18 -14.24 -7.15 -5.37
CA GLU A 18 -14.18 -7.36 -6.81
C GLU A 18 -12.77 -7.69 -7.32
N ASN A 19 -11.71 -7.41 -6.56
CA ASN A 19 -10.33 -7.84 -6.88
C ASN A 19 -9.95 -9.17 -6.24
N VAL A 20 -10.71 -9.62 -5.25
CA VAL A 20 -10.45 -10.85 -4.49
C VAL A 20 -11.67 -11.75 -4.63
N TRP A 21 -11.80 -12.43 -5.78
CA TRP A 21 -12.99 -13.23 -6.11
C TRP A 21 -12.64 -14.71 -6.35
N SER A 22 -13.64 -15.59 -6.21
CA SER A 22 -13.52 -17.00 -6.58
C SER A 22 -13.99 -17.23 -8.01
N SER A 23 -13.14 -17.81 -8.85
CA SER A 23 -13.52 -18.18 -10.21
C SER A 23 -14.52 -19.33 -10.30
N ASP A 24 -14.77 -20.00 -9.18
CA ASP A 24 -15.67 -21.12 -9.05
C ASP A 24 -16.40 -20.97 -7.70
N PRO A 25 -17.61 -20.40 -7.71
CA PRO A 25 -18.36 -20.13 -6.48
C PRO A 25 -18.81 -21.41 -5.77
N ASN A 26 -18.92 -22.52 -6.50
CA ASN A 26 -19.31 -23.82 -5.93
C ASN A 26 -18.13 -24.51 -5.23
N ASN A 27 -16.91 -24.01 -5.41
CA ASN A 27 -15.73 -24.53 -4.74
C ASN A 27 -15.50 -23.82 -3.39
N THR A 28 -15.98 -24.44 -2.32
CA THR A 28 -15.90 -23.95 -0.94
C THR A 28 -14.48 -23.54 -0.52
N GLU A 29 -13.44 -24.25 -0.97
CA GLU A 29 -12.06 -23.93 -0.63
C GLU A 29 -11.58 -22.63 -1.30
N LYS A 30 -11.92 -22.44 -2.57
CA LYS A 30 -11.59 -21.19 -3.30
C LYS A 30 -12.34 -20.00 -2.73
N VAL A 31 -13.62 -20.17 -2.38
CA VAL A 31 -14.43 -19.13 -1.72
C VAL A 31 -13.82 -18.74 -0.36
N LYS A 32 -13.46 -19.73 0.48
CA LYS A 32 -12.81 -19.49 1.77
C LYS A 32 -11.49 -18.73 1.61
N LYS A 33 -10.70 -19.04 0.58
CA LYS A 33 -9.45 -18.33 0.28
C LYS A 33 -9.70 -16.88 -0.14
N ALA A 34 -10.66 -16.64 -1.02
CA ALA A 34 -11.02 -15.29 -1.43
C ALA A 34 -11.49 -14.45 -0.23
N LYS A 35 -12.35 -15.01 0.63
CA LYS A 35 -12.76 -14.36 1.88
C LYS A 35 -11.56 -14.05 2.79
N ASN A 36 -10.68 -15.01 3.04
CA ASN A 36 -9.48 -14.79 3.86
C ASN A 36 -8.56 -13.69 3.30
N ALA A 37 -8.39 -13.62 1.98
CA ALA A 37 -7.58 -12.60 1.33
C ALA A 37 -8.22 -11.21 1.42
N PHE A 38 -9.55 -11.13 1.29
CA PHE A 38 -10.31 -9.90 1.52
C PHE A 38 -10.10 -9.38 2.96
N GLU A 39 -10.34 -10.24 3.96
CA GLU A 39 -10.22 -9.89 5.38
C GLU A 39 -8.81 -9.42 5.71
N LYS A 40 -7.78 -10.13 5.23
CA LYS A 40 -6.38 -9.76 5.46
C LYS A 40 -6.00 -8.44 4.80
N ARG A 41 -6.57 -8.10 3.64
CA ARG A 41 -6.33 -6.80 3.00
C ARG A 41 -6.93 -5.66 3.82
N ILE A 42 -8.19 -5.82 4.25
CA ILE A 42 -8.88 -4.83 5.10
C ILE A 42 -8.12 -4.61 6.41
N ILE A 43 -7.72 -5.69 7.08
CA ILE A 43 -6.94 -5.64 8.33
C ILE A 43 -5.60 -4.93 8.11
N GLY A 44 -4.94 -5.16 6.97
CA GLY A 44 -3.66 -4.55 6.64
C GLY A 44 -3.69 -3.02 6.67
N PHE A 45 -4.80 -2.39 6.26
CA PHE A 45 -4.92 -0.93 6.26
C PHE A 45 -4.88 -0.30 7.64
N ARG A 46 -5.19 -1.07 8.71
CA ARG A 46 -5.21 -0.53 10.06
C ARG A 46 -3.86 0.09 10.43
N ALA A 47 -2.77 -0.65 10.24
CA ALA A 47 -1.43 -0.15 10.56
C ALA A 47 -1.01 0.99 9.63
N GLU A 48 -1.35 0.90 8.34
CA GLU A 48 -1.04 1.91 7.31
C GLU A 48 -1.72 3.25 7.61
N ILE A 49 -2.92 3.26 8.22
CA ILE A 49 -3.64 4.48 8.60
C ILE A 49 -3.24 4.97 10.01
N GLU A 50 -3.16 4.08 11.00
CA GLU A 50 -2.88 4.45 12.39
C GLU A 50 -1.50 5.11 12.56
N PHE A 51 -0.48 4.58 11.88
CA PHE A 51 0.89 5.03 12.07
C PHE A 51 1.14 6.50 11.66
N PRO A 52 0.73 6.97 10.47
CA PRO A 52 0.85 8.39 10.14
C PRO A 52 0.13 9.30 11.14
N ALA A 53 -1.08 8.94 11.59
CA ALA A 53 -1.82 9.71 12.60
C ALA A 53 -1.04 9.81 13.93
N LEU A 54 -0.39 8.73 14.36
CA LEU A 54 0.50 8.74 15.54
C LEU A 54 1.73 9.63 15.32
N LEU A 55 2.30 9.61 14.12
CA LEU A 55 3.43 10.48 13.79
C LEU A 55 3.04 11.96 13.77
N GLU A 56 1.86 12.30 13.24
CA GLU A 56 1.37 13.67 13.17
C GLU A 56 1.08 14.27 14.55
N LYS A 57 0.64 13.47 15.52
CA LYS A 57 0.44 13.92 16.91
C LYS A 57 1.72 14.43 17.58
N ARG A 58 2.90 14.04 17.07
CA ARG A 58 4.22 14.45 17.58
C ARG A 58 4.82 15.60 16.77
N LYS A 59 4.08 16.70 16.66
CA LYS A 59 4.45 17.87 15.86
C LYS A 59 5.78 18.50 16.28
N HIS A 60 6.22 18.30 17.53
CA HIS A 60 7.49 18.83 18.06
C HIS A 60 8.74 18.28 17.37
N LEU A 61 8.65 17.19 16.58
CA LEU A 61 9.81 16.55 15.96
C LEU A 61 10.30 17.21 14.66
N ASN A 62 9.77 18.39 14.31
CA ASN A 62 10.11 19.18 13.11
C ASN A 62 10.27 18.31 11.85
N ARG A 63 9.20 17.58 11.53
CA ARG A 63 9.14 16.66 10.40
C ARG A 63 7.94 16.92 9.53
N THR A 64 8.09 16.67 8.23
CA THR A 64 7.00 16.67 7.26
C THR A 64 6.73 15.23 6.83
N ILE A 65 5.44 14.87 6.76
CA ILE A 65 4.99 13.54 6.40
C ILE A 65 4.25 13.64 5.06
N PHE A 66 4.63 12.76 4.15
CA PHE A 66 4.12 12.63 2.81
C PHE A 66 3.63 11.19 2.59
N ASN A 67 2.61 11.02 1.77
CA ASN A 67 2.26 9.70 1.23
C ASN A 67 3.41 9.22 0.34
N GLY A 68 3.79 7.95 0.43
CA GLY A 68 4.90 7.44 -0.38
C GLY A 68 4.50 6.95 -1.77
N GLY A 69 3.23 6.60 -1.96
CA GLY A 69 2.67 6.22 -3.25
C GLY A 69 3.02 4.79 -3.69
N THR A 70 2.70 4.51 -4.95
CA THR A 70 2.78 3.17 -5.53
C THR A 70 3.65 3.18 -6.77
N PHE A 71 4.52 2.18 -6.87
CA PHE A 71 5.28 1.83 -8.06
C PHE A 71 4.58 0.67 -8.76
N LEU A 72 4.16 0.92 -9.99
CA LEU A 72 3.26 0.06 -10.74
C LEU A 72 3.88 -0.32 -12.09
N PRO A 73 4.38 -1.57 -12.24
CA PRO A 73 4.88 -2.06 -13.52
C PRO A 73 3.78 -2.06 -14.59
N THR A 74 4.10 -1.53 -15.77
CA THR A 74 3.14 -1.35 -16.87
C THR A 74 2.90 -2.61 -17.71
N ASP A 75 3.67 -3.66 -17.45
CA ASP A 75 3.52 -4.99 -18.02
C ASP A 75 3.53 -6.07 -16.91
N LYS A 76 3.17 -7.31 -17.26
CA LYS A 76 2.91 -8.38 -16.29
C LYS A 76 4.18 -8.88 -15.57
N GLU A 77 5.31 -8.88 -16.26
CA GLU A 77 6.56 -9.45 -15.76
C GLU A 77 7.54 -8.36 -15.27
N GLY A 78 7.18 -7.09 -15.43
CA GLY A 78 7.95 -5.95 -15.00
C GLY A 78 8.16 -5.93 -13.49
N GLU A 79 9.32 -5.41 -13.10
CA GLU A 79 9.71 -5.30 -11.70
C GLU A 79 9.29 -3.95 -11.13
N ALA A 80 9.02 -3.91 -9.85
CA ALA A 80 8.82 -2.63 -9.19
C ALA A 80 10.13 -1.85 -9.11
N PHE A 81 10.04 -0.52 -9.10
CA PHE A 81 11.18 0.42 -9.07
C PHE A 81 12.10 0.41 -10.30
N ASP A 82 11.68 -0.19 -11.41
CA ASP A 82 12.43 -0.24 -12.66
C ASP A 82 11.86 0.70 -13.75
N LYS A 83 12.49 0.71 -14.92
CA LYS A 83 12.06 1.46 -16.11
C LYS A 83 10.74 1.03 -16.74
N SER A 84 10.18 -0.12 -16.35
CA SER A 84 8.86 -0.57 -16.77
C SER A 84 7.75 0.01 -15.87
N SER A 85 8.12 0.57 -14.71
CA SER A 85 7.20 1.03 -13.68
C SER A 85 6.83 2.50 -13.78
N ILE A 86 5.59 2.81 -13.39
CA ILE A 86 5.13 4.17 -13.12
C ILE A 86 5.04 4.36 -11.62
N HIS A 87 5.56 5.48 -11.14
CA HIS A 87 5.33 5.93 -9.77
C HIS A 87 4.12 6.86 -9.72
N TYR A 88 3.22 6.67 -8.76
CA TYR A 88 2.18 7.66 -8.50
C TYR A 88 1.88 7.86 -7.02
N ILE A 89 1.51 9.09 -6.66
CA ILE A 89 1.05 9.47 -5.33
C ILE A 89 -0.38 9.98 -5.42
N VAL A 90 -1.22 9.59 -4.46
CA VAL A 90 -2.58 10.12 -4.30
C VAL A 90 -2.67 10.81 -2.94
N ASP A 91 -3.08 12.08 -2.92
CA ASP A 91 -3.26 12.85 -1.68
C ASP A 91 -4.21 14.05 -1.92
N SER A 92 -4.87 14.48 -0.85
CA SER A 92 -5.65 15.72 -0.77
C SER A 92 -4.80 17.00 -0.78
N LYS A 93 -3.53 16.92 -0.36
CA LYS A 93 -2.61 18.07 -0.31
C LYS A 93 -2.29 18.62 -1.72
N PRO A 94 -1.84 19.89 -1.84
CA PRO A 94 -1.35 20.42 -3.10
C PRO A 94 -0.16 19.62 -3.66
N HIS A 95 -0.16 19.34 -4.96
CA HIS A 95 0.93 18.64 -5.65
C HIS A 95 2.26 19.38 -5.52
N THR A 96 2.26 20.71 -5.40
CA THR A 96 3.45 21.53 -5.20
C THR A 96 4.20 21.20 -3.91
N ASN A 97 3.51 20.63 -2.89
CA ASN A 97 4.19 20.16 -1.68
C ASN A 97 5.12 18.96 -1.94
N TYR A 98 4.94 18.27 -3.07
CA TYR A 98 5.64 17.04 -3.43
C TYR A 98 6.78 17.25 -4.45
N GLU A 99 7.07 18.49 -4.87
CA GLU A 99 8.10 18.75 -5.91
C GLU A 99 9.48 18.19 -5.53
N GLU A 100 9.88 18.31 -4.27
CA GLU A 100 11.15 17.79 -3.79
C GLU A 100 11.14 16.26 -3.64
N VAL A 101 9.98 15.68 -3.26
CA VAL A 101 9.77 14.23 -3.21
C VAL A 101 9.93 13.65 -4.61
N PHE A 102 9.25 14.21 -5.60
CA PHE A 102 9.36 13.77 -6.99
C PHE A 102 10.75 14.05 -7.56
N SER A 103 11.35 15.21 -7.30
CA SER A 103 12.75 15.49 -7.68
C SER A 103 13.73 14.44 -7.14
N THR A 104 13.46 13.92 -5.94
CA THR A 104 14.28 12.90 -5.29
C THR A 104 14.03 11.52 -5.91
N ILE A 105 12.76 11.11 -6.03
CA ILE A 105 12.38 9.80 -6.58
C ILE A 105 12.69 9.70 -8.09
N SER A 106 12.67 10.80 -8.84
CA SER A 106 13.03 10.84 -10.27
C SER A 106 14.50 10.56 -10.56
N LYS A 107 15.34 10.40 -9.53
CA LYS A 107 16.70 9.84 -9.69
C LYS A 107 16.67 8.31 -9.90
N SER A 108 15.54 7.66 -9.64
CA SER A 108 15.30 6.26 -10.05
C SER A 108 14.95 6.18 -11.52
N GLU A 109 15.12 5.00 -12.13
CA GLU A 109 14.92 4.79 -13.57
C GLU A 109 13.45 4.63 -13.99
N VAL A 110 12.48 4.98 -13.14
CA VAL A 110 11.07 4.73 -13.43
C VAL A 110 10.57 5.49 -14.66
N LYS A 111 9.62 4.89 -15.37
CA LYS A 111 9.12 5.34 -16.68
C LYS A 111 8.54 6.75 -16.64
N LYS A 112 7.66 7.00 -15.67
CA LYS A 112 6.94 8.27 -15.46
C LYS A 112 6.52 8.41 -14.01
N HIS A 113 6.26 9.65 -13.59
CA HIS A 113 5.64 9.93 -12.31
C HIS A 113 4.35 10.73 -12.46
N PHE A 114 3.35 10.38 -11.66
CA PHE A 114 2.05 11.06 -11.62
C PHE A 114 1.66 11.43 -10.19
N TYR A 115 0.92 12.51 -10.05
CA TYR A 115 0.27 12.91 -8.81
C TYR A 115 -1.22 13.03 -9.05
N PHE A 116 -2.02 12.45 -8.16
CA PHE A 116 -3.47 12.55 -8.18
C PHE A 116 -3.93 13.35 -6.97
N LYS A 117 -4.45 14.55 -7.22
CA LYS A 117 -5.03 15.40 -6.18
C LYS A 117 -6.49 15.03 -5.98
N ILE A 118 -6.84 14.67 -4.76
CA ILE A 118 -8.22 14.33 -4.39
C ILE A 118 -9.05 15.61 -4.32
N LEU A 119 -10.23 15.60 -4.95
CA LEU A 119 -11.22 16.67 -4.83
C LEU A 119 -12.34 16.29 -3.87
N ASN A 120 -12.94 17.30 -3.23
CA ASN A 120 -14.10 17.14 -2.33
C ASN A 120 -15.42 16.87 -3.08
N SER A 121 -15.34 16.30 -4.28
CA SER A 121 -16.47 15.95 -5.13
C SER A 121 -16.23 14.58 -5.75
N GLY A 122 -17.28 13.98 -6.30
CA GLY A 122 -17.21 12.66 -6.90
C GLY A 122 -18.57 12.22 -7.38
N GLN A 123 -18.64 10.97 -7.82
CA GLN A 123 -19.85 10.36 -8.35
C GLN A 123 -20.04 8.96 -7.77
N ILE A 124 -21.30 8.53 -7.71
CA ILE A 124 -21.63 7.14 -7.38
C ILE A 124 -21.80 6.40 -8.70
N ILE A 125 -21.11 5.28 -8.84
CA ILE A 125 -21.27 4.37 -9.95
C ILE A 125 -21.81 3.04 -9.46
N ASP A 126 -22.61 2.39 -10.30
CA ASP A 126 -23.03 1.01 -10.05
C ASP A 126 -21.91 0.05 -10.42
N SER A 127 -21.67 -0.90 -9.52
CA SER A 127 -20.72 -1.99 -9.71
C SER A 127 -21.40 -3.33 -9.45
N ILE A 128 -20.71 -4.43 -9.76
CA ILE A 128 -21.28 -5.78 -9.67
C ILE A 128 -21.68 -6.11 -8.23
N ASN A 129 -20.86 -5.70 -7.27
CA ASN A 129 -21.06 -5.98 -5.85
C ASN A 129 -21.65 -4.77 -5.09
N GLY A 130 -22.36 -3.88 -5.80
CA GLY A 130 -23.01 -2.70 -5.21
C GLY A 130 -22.47 -1.37 -5.74
N SER A 131 -22.87 -0.26 -5.12
CA SER A 131 -22.53 1.08 -5.60
C SER A 131 -21.27 1.65 -4.94
N VAL A 132 -20.34 2.14 -5.77
CA VAL A 132 -19.03 2.67 -5.37
C VAL A 132 -19.02 4.17 -5.55
N TYR A 133 -18.55 4.90 -4.53
CA TYR A 133 -18.20 6.31 -4.67
C TYR A 133 -16.82 6.44 -5.31
N ILE A 134 -16.74 7.17 -6.41
CA ILE A 134 -15.50 7.50 -7.12
C ILE A 134 -15.23 8.99 -6.91
N PRO A 135 -14.19 9.36 -6.15
CA PRO A 135 -13.81 10.75 -5.99
C PRO A 135 -13.29 11.31 -7.32
N ASN A 136 -13.59 12.58 -7.58
CA ASN A 136 -12.99 13.31 -8.68
C ASN A 136 -11.51 13.56 -8.35
N LEU A 137 -10.64 13.37 -9.34
CA LEU A 137 -9.19 13.51 -9.20
C LEU A 137 -8.67 14.49 -10.25
N GLU A 138 -7.81 15.42 -9.83
CA GLU A 138 -6.95 16.16 -10.77
C GLU A 138 -5.67 15.35 -10.96
N THR A 139 -5.29 15.12 -12.22
CA THR A 139 -4.07 14.38 -12.55
C THR A 139 -2.97 15.34 -12.98
N PHE A 140 -1.77 15.12 -12.45
CA PHE A 140 -0.58 15.87 -12.80
C PHE A 140 0.53 14.90 -13.19
N SER A 141 1.24 15.18 -14.29
CA SER A 141 2.49 14.50 -14.62
C SER A 141 3.67 15.32 -14.15
N TRP A 142 4.68 14.65 -13.61
CA TRP A 142 5.93 15.30 -13.23
C TRP A 142 6.87 15.43 -14.44
N ASN A 143 7.26 16.65 -14.76
CA ASN A 143 8.30 16.95 -15.74
C ASN A 143 9.67 16.94 -15.05
N ILE A 144 10.49 15.92 -15.32
CA ILE A 144 11.80 15.72 -14.67
C ILE A 144 12.77 16.86 -14.99
N GLU A 145 12.80 17.32 -16.24
CA GLU A 145 13.72 18.37 -16.70
C GLU A 145 13.39 19.73 -16.07
N ARG A 146 12.09 20.09 -16.07
CA ARG A 146 11.60 21.36 -15.52
C ARG A 146 11.43 21.33 -14.00
N LYS A 147 11.46 20.14 -13.39
CA LYS A 147 11.13 19.88 -11.99
C LYS A 147 9.80 20.53 -11.58
N LYS A 148 8.76 20.32 -12.39
CA LYS A 148 7.43 20.89 -12.17
C LYS A 148 6.33 19.91 -12.54
N PHE A 149 5.17 20.08 -11.91
CA PHE A 149 3.96 19.39 -12.28
C PHE A 149 3.25 20.08 -13.45
N GLU A 150 2.76 19.28 -14.38
CA GLU A 150 1.93 19.70 -15.51
C GLU A 150 0.58 18.99 -15.38
N GLN A 151 -0.52 19.74 -15.39
CA GLN A 151 -1.85 19.16 -15.30
C GLN A 151 -2.18 18.43 -16.61
N VAL A 152 -2.63 17.19 -16.50
CA VAL A 152 -2.93 16.30 -17.63
C VAL A 152 -4.25 15.57 -17.40
N PRO A 153 -4.94 15.10 -18.45
CA PRO A 153 -6.09 14.21 -18.26
C PRO A 153 -5.63 12.83 -17.75
N ILE A 154 -6.48 12.12 -17.01
CA ILE A 154 -6.17 10.77 -16.52
C ILE A 154 -5.85 9.76 -17.64
N SER A 155 -6.33 9.99 -18.86
CA SER A 155 -5.98 9.20 -20.04
C SER A 155 -4.47 9.18 -20.33
N GLU A 156 -3.73 10.23 -19.96
CA GLU A 156 -2.27 10.30 -20.09
C GLU A 156 -1.55 9.33 -19.14
N PHE A 157 -2.15 9.01 -18.00
CA PHE A 157 -1.70 7.95 -17.11
C PHE A 157 -2.08 6.56 -17.67
N LEU A 158 -3.34 6.38 -18.07
CA LEU A 158 -3.86 5.09 -18.54
C LEU A 158 -3.22 4.59 -19.83
N LYS A 159 -2.82 5.47 -20.75
CA LYS A 159 -2.18 5.09 -22.02
C LYS A 159 -0.84 4.37 -21.85
N ASN A 160 -0.25 4.40 -20.66
CA ASN A 160 0.99 3.70 -20.39
C ASN A 160 0.80 2.20 -20.17
N PHE A 161 -0.44 1.74 -20.02
CA PHE A 161 -0.78 0.35 -19.76
C PHE A 161 -1.46 -0.30 -20.98
N THR A 162 -1.24 -1.60 -21.14
CA THR A 162 -1.91 -2.38 -22.20
C THR A 162 -3.29 -2.83 -21.74
N LYS A 163 -4.34 -2.61 -22.54
CA LYS A 163 -5.69 -3.11 -22.24
C LYS A 163 -5.72 -4.64 -22.22
N LYS A 164 -6.47 -5.23 -21.28
CA LYS A 164 -6.73 -6.68 -21.24
C LYS A 164 -7.64 -7.07 -22.40
N LYS A 165 -7.32 -8.19 -23.08
CA LYS A 165 -8.11 -8.69 -24.23
C LYS A 165 -9.43 -9.35 -23.81
N ASN A 166 -9.41 -10.14 -22.73
CA ASN A 166 -10.58 -10.85 -22.20
C ASN A 166 -10.69 -10.56 -20.71
N PHE A 167 -11.81 -10.00 -20.28
CA PHE A 167 -12.13 -9.82 -18.87
C PHE A 167 -13.30 -10.72 -18.50
N ASN A 168 -13.05 -11.78 -17.75
CA ASN A 168 -14.11 -12.53 -17.10
C ASN A 168 -14.54 -11.72 -15.87
N LYS A 169 -15.73 -11.13 -15.94
CA LYS A 169 -16.35 -10.48 -14.78
C LYS A 169 -16.52 -11.53 -13.67
N PRO A 170 -16.27 -11.17 -12.40
CA PRO A 170 -16.56 -12.06 -11.27
C PRO A 170 -18.03 -12.48 -11.31
N SER A 171 -18.28 -13.76 -11.04
CA SER A 171 -19.62 -14.38 -11.16
C SER A 171 -20.45 -14.32 -9.89
N GLN A 172 -19.88 -13.91 -8.74
CA GLN A 172 -20.60 -13.82 -7.48
C GLN A 172 -20.03 -12.77 -6.52
N GLU A 173 -20.95 -12.24 -5.71
CA GLU A 173 -20.73 -11.31 -4.62
C GLU A 173 -20.16 -12.04 -3.39
N LEU A 174 -19.06 -11.52 -2.84
CA LEU A 174 -18.59 -11.93 -1.52
C LEU A 174 -19.28 -11.05 -0.47
N ASN A 175 -20.29 -11.58 0.21
CA ASN A 175 -20.94 -10.93 1.37
C ASN A 175 -19.95 -10.81 2.55
N ASN A 176 -19.09 -9.78 2.54
CA ASN A 176 -18.05 -9.54 3.55
C ASN A 176 -18.13 -8.16 4.22
N THR A 177 -19.30 -7.51 4.25
CA THR A 177 -19.51 -6.15 4.79
C THR A 177 -19.16 -6.00 6.28
N VAL A 178 -19.23 -7.07 7.08
CA VAL A 178 -19.01 -7.02 8.54
C VAL A 178 -17.57 -6.65 8.90
N VAL A 179 -16.57 -7.31 8.29
CA VAL A 179 -15.16 -7.13 8.66
C VAL A 179 -14.66 -5.72 8.32
N SER A 180 -15.07 -5.19 7.18
CA SER A 180 -14.75 -3.81 6.80
C SER A 180 -15.30 -2.80 7.77
N ASN A 181 -16.56 -2.95 8.19
CA ASN A 181 -17.16 -2.06 9.17
C ASN A 181 -16.39 -2.10 10.48
N ASP A 182 -16.03 -3.28 10.99
CA ASP A 182 -15.33 -3.37 12.28
C ASP A 182 -13.91 -2.79 12.27
N VAL A 183 -13.18 -2.91 11.15
CA VAL A 183 -11.81 -2.39 11.06
C VAL A 183 -11.78 -0.91 10.70
N LEU A 184 -12.67 -0.46 9.80
CA LEU A 184 -12.59 0.87 9.18
C LEU A 184 -13.47 1.93 9.87
N LYS A 185 -14.41 1.53 10.73
CA LYS A 185 -15.34 2.46 11.40
C LYS A 185 -14.68 3.47 12.33
N ASP A 186 -13.45 3.24 12.77
CA ASP A 186 -12.76 4.14 13.71
C ASP A 186 -11.94 5.22 12.99
N PHE A 187 -11.67 5.08 11.70
CA PHE A 187 -10.89 6.06 10.93
C PHE A 187 -11.71 7.28 10.55
N SER A 188 -11.06 8.44 10.49
CA SER A 188 -11.68 9.68 10.03
C SER A 188 -12.13 9.57 8.57
N LYS A 189 -13.02 10.48 8.17
CA LYS A 189 -13.51 10.55 6.80
C LYS A 189 -12.38 10.82 5.80
N ASP A 190 -11.42 11.66 6.16
CA ASP A 190 -10.30 12.03 5.29
C ASP A 190 -9.32 10.86 5.10
N GLU A 191 -9.04 10.09 6.15
CA GLU A 191 -8.24 8.86 6.07
C GLU A 191 -8.91 7.83 5.15
N LEU A 192 -10.22 7.63 5.30
CA LEU A 192 -10.98 6.71 4.45
C LEU A 192 -11.06 7.20 3.00
N LEU A 193 -11.18 8.51 2.77
CA LEU A 193 -11.18 9.08 1.42
C LEU A 193 -9.82 8.91 0.73
N ASN A 194 -8.71 9.11 1.46
CA ASN A 194 -7.36 8.85 0.95
C ASN A 194 -7.16 7.37 0.60
N LEU A 195 -7.57 6.46 1.49
CA LEU A 195 -7.52 5.01 1.23
C LEU A 195 -8.34 4.66 -0.02
N LEU A 196 -9.60 5.11 -0.07
CA LEU A 196 -10.49 4.86 -1.21
C LEU A 196 -9.89 5.39 -2.52
N SER A 197 -9.33 6.59 -2.52
CA SER A 197 -8.76 7.21 -3.72
C SER A 197 -7.57 6.41 -4.27
N ASN A 198 -6.70 5.91 -3.39
CA ASN A 198 -5.63 4.98 -3.79
C ASN A 198 -6.20 3.68 -4.40
N ARG A 199 -7.24 3.10 -3.78
CA ARG A 199 -7.91 1.92 -4.33
C ARG A 199 -8.57 2.19 -5.68
N VAL A 200 -9.19 3.35 -5.88
CA VAL A 200 -9.80 3.73 -7.15
C VAL A 200 -8.79 3.74 -8.30
N ILE A 201 -7.58 4.27 -8.10
CA ILE A 201 -6.52 4.19 -9.11
C ILE A 201 -6.15 2.72 -9.40
N LEU A 202 -5.82 1.95 -8.36
CA LEU A 202 -5.26 0.61 -8.53
C LEU A 202 -6.29 -0.45 -8.98
N ASP A 203 -7.48 -0.42 -8.41
CA ASP A 203 -8.52 -1.44 -8.55
C ASP A 203 -9.50 -1.08 -9.66
N TYR A 204 -10.04 0.14 -9.65
CA TYR A 204 -11.06 0.55 -10.59
C TYR A 204 -10.47 0.96 -11.95
N TYR A 205 -9.57 1.94 -11.97
CA TYR A 205 -9.00 2.44 -13.22
C TYR A 205 -8.08 1.41 -13.88
N ILE A 206 -7.18 0.78 -13.10
CA ILE A 206 -6.21 -0.18 -13.63
C ILE A 206 -6.70 -1.64 -13.53
N GLY A 207 -7.12 -2.08 -12.34
CA GLY A 207 -7.32 -3.48 -11.98
C GLY A 207 -8.14 -4.29 -12.98
N TYR A 208 -9.25 -3.76 -13.46
CA TYR A 208 -10.13 -4.45 -14.42
C TYR A 208 -9.68 -4.36 -15.87
N ASN A 209 -9.14 -3.21 -16.25
CA ASN A 209 -9.06 -2.83 -17.66
C ASN A 209 -7.69 -3.06 -18.26
N TYR A 210 -6.64 -3.13 -17.43
CA TYR A 210 -5.26 -3.06 -17.91
C TYR A 210 -4.38 -4.16 -17.34
N VAL A 211 -3.41 -4.59 -18.15
CA VAL A 211 -2.30 -5.46 -17.76
C VAL A 211 -1.33 -4.63 -16.91
N ARG A 212 -0.86 -5.23 -15.82
CA ARG A 212 0.13 -4.66 -14.90
C ARG A 212 0.87 -5.75 -14.16
N GLY A 213 2.02 -5.41 -13.62
CA GLY A 213 2.80 -6.27 -12.73
C GLY A 213 2.32 -6.16 -11.29
N ILE A 214 3.18 -6.62 -10.38
CA ILE A 214 2.91 -6.59 -8.95
C ILE A 214 3.29 -5.20 -8.41
N PRO A 215 2.34 -4.42 -7.85
CA PRO A 215 2.65 -3.13 -7.26
C PRO A 215 3.54 -3.29 -6.03
N VAL A 216 4.42 -2.31 -5.83
CA VAL A 216 5.12 -2.10 -4.57
C VAL A 216 4.83 -0.68 -4.11
N ASP A 217 4.46 -0.57 -2.85
CA ASP A 217 4.12 0.70 -2.23
C ASP A 217 5.33 1.19 -1.43
N ILE A 218 5.44 2.52 -1.30
CA ILE A 218 6.13 3.14 -0.18
C ILE A 218 4.99 3.69 0.69
N ASP A 219 4.82 3.16 1.90
CA ASP A 219 3.65 3.53 2.70
C ASP A 219 3.72 5.00 3.11
N LEU A 220 4.89 5.46 3.59
CA LEU A 220 5.13 6.87 3.94
C LEU A 220 6.54 7.35 3.56
N ILE A 221 6.64 8.65 3.31
CA ILE A 221 7.90 9.37 3.21
C ILE A 221 7.96 10.41 4.31
N VAL A 222 9.04 10.43 5.07
CA VAL A 222 9.27 11.41 6.13
C VAL A 222 10.45 12.28 5.76
N LYS A 223 10.28 13.61 5.88
CA LYS A 223 11.37 14.58 5.75
C LYS A 223 11.68 15.18 7.12
N LYS A 224 12.94 15.12 7.54
CA LYS A 224 13.44 15.76 8.76
C LYS A 224 14.79 16.40 8.49
N ASN A 225 14.96 17.67 8.87
CA ASN A 225 16.22 18.42 8.67
C ASN A 225 16.77 18.32 7.24
N GLY A 226 15.89 18.45 6.24
CA GLY A 226 16.30 18.37 4.82
C GLY A 226 16.50 16.96 4.27
N LYS A 227 16.47 15.91 5.11
CA LYS A 227 16.73 14.52 4.70
C LYS A 227 15.44 13.71 4.64
N PHE A 228 15.32 12.89 3.60
CA PHE A 228 14.19 11.97 3.44
C PHE A 228 14.48 10.60 4.06
N SER A 229 13.41 9.90 4.41
CA SER A 229 13.41 8.47 4.75
C SER A 229 12.11 7.84 4.25
N PHE A 230 12.21 6.59 3.81
CA PHE A 230 11.07 5.79 3.35
C PHE A 230 10.63 4.83 4.44
N LEU A 231 9.33 4.59 4.57
CA LEU A 231 8.76 3.70 5.59
C LEU A 231 7.85 2.66 4.92
N GLU A 232 8.05 1.40 5.30
CA GLU A 232 7.17 0.26 4.96
C GLU A 232 6.54 -0.21 6.27
N ILE A 233 5.23 -0.12 6.39
CA ILE A 233 4.47 -0.34 7.61
C ILE A 233 3.69 -1.64 7.47
N LYS A 234 3.80 -2.53 8.46
CA LYS A 234 3.07 -3.81 8.48
C LYS A 234 2.60 -4.16 9.88
N GLU A 235 1.50 -4.92 9.95
CA GLU A 235 1.04 -5.57 11.18
C GLU A 235 1.46 -7.04 11.19
N LYS A 236 2.13 -7.49 12.26
CA LYS A 236 2.71 -8.84 12.36
C LYS A 236 2.62 -9.38 13.79
N ASP A 237 2.33 -10.67 13.91
CA ASP A 237 2.69 -11.45 15.10
C ASP A 237 4.11 -12.03 14.93
N LEU A 238 4.68 -12.55 16.02
CA LEU A 238 5.99 -13.18 15.97
C LEU A 238 5.95 -14.50 15.19
N SER A 239 6.99 -14.74 14.41
CA SER A 239 7.22 -16.03 13.76
C SER A 239 7.22 -17.15 14.78
N LYS A 240 6.41 -18.19 14.51
CA LYS A 240 6.39 -19.43 15.29
C LYS A 240 7.63 -20.32 15.06
N ARG A 241 8.47 -19.97 14.07
CA ARG A 241 9.71 -20.66 13.72
C ARG A 241 10.90 -19.79 14.10
N LYS A 242 12.01 -20.41 14.53
CA LYS A 242 13.25 -19.68 14.84
C LYS A 242 13.87 -19.05 13.58
N PRO A 243 14.43 -17.84 13.69
CA PRO A 243 14.40 -16.97 14.88
C PRO A 243 13.00 -16.41 15.17
N ASN A 244 12.68 -16.19 16.45
CA ASN A 244 11.41 -15.59 16.83
C ASN A 244 11.47 -14.08 16.52
N GLY A 245 10.70 -13.64 15.53
CA GLY A 245 10.74 -12.25 15.10
C GLY A 245 9.85 -11.98 13.90
N PHE A 246 10.17 -10.95 13.14
CA PHE A 246 9.32 -10.45 12.06
C PHE A 246 9.84 -10.86 10.69
N GLY A 247 8.94 -11.39 9.86
CA GLY A 247 9.26 -11.89 8.52
C GLY A 247 8.94 -10.90 7.41
N MET A 248 9.86 -10.78 6.46
CA MET A 248 9.71 -10.03 5.21
C MET A 248 9.96 -10.95 4.00
N ASP A 249 9.16 -10.77 2.96
CA ASP A 249 9.35 -11.46 1.68
C ASP A 249 10.68 -11.04 1.04
N THR A 250 11.46 -12.00 0.54
CA THR A 250 12.83 -11.74 0.05
C THR A 250 12.84 -10.87 -1.19
N ARG A 251 11.87 -11.06 -2.10
CA ARG A 251 11.75 -10.20 -3.29
C ARG A 251 11.42 -8.78 -2.88
N ARG A 252 10.51 -8.59 -1.92
CA ARG A 252 10.20 -7.25 -1.39
C ARG A 252 11.43 -6.60 -0.74
N LEU A 253 12.21 -7.35 0.03
CA LEU A 253 13.45 -6.89 0.64
C LEU A 253 14.46 -6.42 -0.42
N GLU A 254 14.69 -7.24 -1.45
CA GLU A 254 15.57 -6.93 -2.59
C GLU A 254 15.09 -5.71 -3.38
N SER A 255 13.79 -5.59 -3.64
CA SER A 255 13.21 -4.41 -4.31
C SER A 255 13.44 -3.12 -3.50
N MET A 256 13.26 -3.16 -2.18
CA MET A 256 13.44 -1.97 -1.33
C MET A 256 14.90 -1.55 -1.23
N THR A 257 15.83 -2.49 -1.04
CA THR A 257 17.27 -2.17 -0.97
C THR A 257 17.80 -1.67 -2.31
N SER A 258 17.42 -2.31 -3.43
CA SER A 258 17.85 -1.90 -4.77
C SER A 258 17.32 -0.52 -5.17
N PHE A 259 16.14 -0.12 -4.68
CA PHE A 259 15.60 1.22 -4.88
C PHE A 259 16.24 2.28 -3.98
N ALA A 260 16.37 2.00 -2.69
CA ALA A 260 16.78 3.00 -1.71
C ALA A 260 18.30 3.29 -1.72
N ASN A 261 19.13 2.27 -1.99
CA ASN A 261 20.59 2.39 -1.90
C ASN A 261 21.19 3.37 -2.92
N PRO A 262 20.81 3.34 -4.22
CA PRO A 262 21.29 4.32 -5.19
C PRO A 262 20.87 5.76 -4.86
N LEU A 263 19.75 5.92 -4.14
CA LEU A 263 19.24 7.24 -3.73
C LEU A 263 19.91 7.75 -2.44
N HIS A 264 20.65 6.89 -1.74
CA HIS A 264 21.18 7.15 -0.39
C HIS A 264 20.10 7.61 0.60
N ILE A 265 18.91 7.01 0.51
CA ILE A 265 17.78 7.32 1.38
C ILE A 265 17.55 6.14 2.32
N PRO A 266 17.57 6.35 3.65
CA PRO A 266 17.21 5.29 4.59
C PRO A 266 15.80 4.77 4.34
N TYR A 267 15.64 3.45 4.33
CA TYR A 267 14.34 2.79 4.24
C TYR A 267 14.15 2.01 5.55
N PHE A 268 13.09 2.31 6.31
CA PHE A 268 12.77 1.63 7.55
C PHE A 268 11.57 0.70 7.38
N TYR A 269 11.71 -0.51 7.94
CA TYR A 269 10.61 -1.44 8.11
C TYR A 269 9.97 -1.24 9.49
N ILE A 270 8.71 -0.83 9.50
CA ILE A 270 7.92 -0.52 10.68
C ILE A 270 6.93 -1.65 10.94
N VAL A 271 6.92 -2.18 12.16
CA VAL A 271 6.05 -3.29 12.56
C VAL A 271 5.13 -2.88 13.70
N ARG A 272 3.82 -2.94 13.46
CA ARG A 272 2.79 -3.01 14.50
C ARG A 272 2.75 -4.44 15.01
N GLU A 273 3.33 -4.70 16.18
CA GLU A 273 3.29 -6.02 16.80
C GLU A 273 1.91 -6.29 17.37
N ILE A 274 1.39 -7.47 17.05
CA ILE A 274 0.19 -8.04 17.66
C ILE A 274 0.51 -9.36 18.34
N ASP A 275 -0.27 -9.71 19.36
CA ASP A 275 -0.10 -10.94 20.12
C ASP A 275 -0.29 -12.21 19.29
N ASN A 276 -1.31 -12.25 18.44
CA ASN A 276 -1.63 -13.38 17.59
C ASN A 276 -2.57 -12.98 16.44
N GLN A 277 -2.63 -13.82 15.38
CA GLN A 277 -3.44 -13.55 14.19
C GLN A 277 -4.97 -13.54 14.41
N LYS A 278 -5.46 -14.11 15.53
CA LYS A 278 -6.89 -14.22 15.85
C LYS A 278 -7.38 -13.00 16.62
N ASP A 279 -6.81 -12.73 17.80
CA ASP A 279 -7.27 -11.64 18.68
C ASP A 279 -6.68 -10.28 18.28
N ARG A 280 -5.46 -10.29 17.72
CA ARG A 280 -4.76 -9.12 17.18
C ARG A 280 -4.63 -7.96 18.17
N ASN A 281 -4.45 -8.27 19.45
CA ASN A 281 -4.23 -7.26 20.48
C ASN A 281 -2.90 -6.57 20.21
N PHE A 282 -2.91 -5.24 20.22
CA PHE A 282 -1.71 -4.44 20.02
C PHE A 282 -0.71 -4.67 21.16
N ILE A 283 0.56 -4.90 20.81
CA ILE A 283 1.66 -5.03 21.78
C ILE A 283 2.53 -3.77 21.75
N ASN A 284 3.18 -3.50 20.62
CA ASN A 284 4.05 -2.34 20.47
C ASN A 284 4.35 -2.02 19.01
N TRP A 285 4.95 -0.87 18.75
CA TRP A 285 5.53 -0.51 17.47
C TRP A 285 7.03 -0.75 17.49
N HIS A 286 7.56 -1.27 16.39
CA HIS A 286 8.99 -1.54 16.21
C HIS A 286 9.47 -1.01 14.87
N TYR A 287 10.76 -0.71 14.77
CA TYR A 287 11.39 -0.40 13.49
C TYR A 287 12.80 -0.97 13.36
N ILE A 288 13.22 -1.15 12.12
CA ILE A 288 14.58 -1.51 11.75
C ILE A 288 14.91 -0.88 10.39
N ASP A 289 16.17 -0.49 10.17
CA ASP A 289 16.64 -0.13 8.84
C ASP A 289 16.63 -1.37 7.92
N VAL A 290 16.16 -1.23 6.69
CA VAL A 290 15.99 -2.34 5.75
C VAL A 290 17.34 -2.92 5.31
N ASN A 291 18.40 -2.12 5.17
CA ASN A 291 19.73 -2.65 4.87
C ASN A 291 20.26 -3.45 6.06
N TYR A 292 20.10 -2.92 7.28
CA TYR A 292 20.48 -3.67 8.48
C TYR A 292 19.68 -4.97 8.63
N PHE A 293 18.37 -4.95 8.31
CA PHE A 293 17.57 -6.18 8.23
C PHE A 293 18.17 -7.16 7.22
N ALA A 294 18.50 -6.70 6.00
CA ALA A 294 19.07 -7.52 4.93
C ALA A 294 20.37 -8.21 5.37
N ASP A 295 21.28 -7.46 5.99
CA ASP A 295 22.56 -7.96 6.47
C ASP A 295 22.34 -9.07 7.52
N LEU A 296 21.50 -8.79 8.53
CA LEU A 296 21.18 -9.74 9.60
C LEU A 296 20.54 -11.02 9.06
N VAL A 297 19.72 -10.94 8.01
CA VAL A 297 18.97 -12.10 7.51
C VAL A 297 19.74 -13.01 6.56
N THR A 298 20.96 -12.63 6.17
CA THR A 298 21.79 -13.41 5.24
C THR A 298 22.03 -14.84 5.75
N GLU A 299 22.32 -14.98 7.05
CA GLU A 299 22.68 -16.27 7.68
C GLU A 299 21.46 -17.15 8.02
N TYR A 300 20.25 -16.59 8.06
CA TYR A 300 19.06 -17.35 8.44
C TYR A 300 18.46 -18.10 7.24
N LYS A 301 17.85 -19.26 7.50
CA LYS A 301 17.17 -20.02 6.43
C LYS A 301 15.95 -19.27 5.90
N THR A 302 15.77 -19.27 4.59
CA THR A 302 14.51 -18.85 3.97
C THR A 302 13.40 -19.82 4.39
N ILE A 303 12.30 -19.27 4.89
CA ILE A 303 11.08 -20.03 5.19
C ILE A 303 9.99 -19.66 4.19
N ASN A 304 8.94 -20.48 4.09
CA ASN A 304 7.74 -20.07 3.39
C ASN A 304 6.91 -19.16 4.31
N GLY A 305 6.58 -17.96 3.83
CA GLY A 305 5.79 -16.97 4.55
C GLY A 305 4.33 -17.38 4.75
N GLY A 306 3.57 -16.53 5.44
CA GLY A 306 2.14 -16.75 5.66
C GLY A 306 1.35 -16.74 4.34
N THR A 307 0.37 -17.63 4.20
CA THR A 307 -0.48 -17.78 3.01
C THR A 307 -1.52 -16.65 2.83
N GLY A 308 -1.32 -15.51 3.50
CA GLY A 308 -2.36 -14.51 3.71
C GLY A 308 -2.90 -13.82 2.47
N MET A 309 -2.05 -13.61 1.49
CA MET A 309 -2.42 -13.10 0.16
C MET A 309 -1.84 -13.98 -0.95
N ALA A 310 -1.52 -15.24 -0.62
CA ALA A 310 -0.84 -16.14 -1.53
C ALA A 310 -1.78 -16.59 -2.65
N VAL A 311 -1.31 -16.46 -3.89
CA VAL A 311 -1.88 -17.23 -5.01
C VAL A 311 -1.52 -18.69 -4.77
N LEU A 312 -2.54 -19.56 -4.78
CA LEU A 312 -2.44 -21.01 -4.62
C LEU A 312 -1.19 -21.60 -5.30
N GLY A 313 -0.32 -22.27 -4.53
CA GLY A 313 0.85 -22.99 -5.04
C GLY A 313 2.12 -22.16 -5.25
N LYS A 314 2.11 -20.84 -4.98
CA LYS A 314 3.34 -20.03 -5.02
C LYS A 314 4.05 -20.01 -3.66
N ASN A 315 5.35 -20.26 -3.69
CA ASN A 315 6.22 -20.06 -2.54
C ASN A 315 6.41 -18.55 -2.31
N HIS A 316 6.33 -18.14 -1.04
CA HIS A 316 6.61 -16.79 -0.59
C HIS A 316 7.89 -16.82 0.24
N PRO A 317 9.07 -16.85 -0.41
CA PRO A 317 10.34 -16.92 0.29
C PRO A 317 10.43 -15.74 1.26
N THR A 318 10.51 -16.05 2.54
CA THR A 318 10.48 -15.08 3.64
C THR A 318 11.70 -15.29 4.51
N LYS A 319 12.35 -14.19 4.86
CA LYS A 319 13.43 -14.16 5.85
C LYS A 319 12.90 -13.54 7.13
N VAL A 320 13.27 -14.11 8.28
CA VAL A 320 12.83 -13.65 9.60
C VAL A 320 14.00 -13.04 10.32
N CYS A 321 13.85 -11.80 10.76
CA CYS A 321 14.81 -11.12 11.62
C CYS A 321 14.36 -11.24 13.08
N PRO A 322 15.25 -11.62 14.03
CA PRO A 322 14.89 -11.72 15.44
C PRO A 322 14.33 -10.40 16.01
N LYS A 323 13.31 -10.49 16.86
CA LYS A 323 12.62 -9.30 17.44
C LYS A 323 13.60 -8.37 18.14
N GLU A 324 14.56 -8.91 18.88
CA GLU A 324 15.56 -8.18 19.66
C GLU A 324 16.49 -7.28 18.83
N LYS A 325 16.48 -7.41 17.50
CA LYS A 325 17.22 -6.54 16.58
C LYS A 325 16.45 -5.30 16.17
N PHE A 326 15.14 -5.26 16.44
CA PHE A 326 14.31 -4.09 16.18
C PHE A 326 14.37 -3.11 17.35
N THR A 327 14.27 -1.82 17.03
CA THR A 327 14.10 -0.77 18.03
C THR A 327 12.62 -0.54 18.28
N THR A 328 12.20 -0.51 19.55
CA THR A 328 10.83 -0.19 19.93
C THR A 328 10.55 1.30 19.81
N ILE A 329 9.42 1.67 19.22
CA ILE A 329 8.95 3.06 19.13
C ILE A 329 8.06 3.33 20.34
N ASP A 330 8.59 4.07 21.31
CA ASP A 330 7.77 4.55 22.41
C ASP A 330 6.91 5.73 21.93
N PHE A 331 5.58 5.55 21.87
CA PHE A 331 4.61 6.59 21.58
C PHE A 331 4.07 7.34 22.81
N ASN A 332 4.35 6.84 24.02
CA ASN A 332 3.79 7.31 25.29
C ASN A 332 4.57 8.47 25.93
N ILE A 333 5.69 8.89 25.35
CA ILE A 333 6.39 10.11 25.78
C ILE A 333 5.50 11.31 25.40
N SER A 334 4.69 11.71 26.37
CA SER A 334 3.99 12.98 26.43
C SER A 334 5.08 14.03 26.63
N SER A 335 5.28 14.87 25.61
CA SER A 335 5.99 16.14 25.75
C SER A 335 5.06 17.18 26.33
#